data_AF-A0A9X7NRD9-F1
#
_entry.id   AF-A0A9X7NRD9-F1
#
_cell.length_a   1.000
_cell.length_b   1.000
_cell.length_c   1.000
_cell.angle_alpha   90.00
_cell.angle_beta   90.00
_cell.angle_gamma   90.00
#
_symmetry.space_group_name_H-M   'P 1'
#
loop_
_entity.id
_entity.type
_entity.pdbx_description
1 polymer ?
#
loop_
_entity_poly.entity_id
_entity_poly.type
_entity_poly.pdbx_seq_one_letter_code
_entity_poly.pdbx_strand_id
1 'polypeptide(L)'
;MHYEFLKRLEGYVPEHVRPVTRAPEKIAPVELKAAIDDANLTEMWDMILTLDYSVSDPTDLSPERRDEFLNVMSLLLKAFDR
;
A
#
# COMPACT_ATOMS: atom_id res chain seq x y z
N MET A 1 -34.83 18.09 -30.69
CA MET A 1 -34.39 17.87 -29.31
C MET A 1 -33.58 16.59 -29.29
N HIS A 2 -32.32 16.66 -28.85
CA HIS A 2 -31.54 15.57 -28.22
C HIS A 2 -31.16 14.33 -29.09
N TYR A 3 -29.90 13.91 -29.26
CA TYR A 3 -28.67 14.08 -28.48
C TYR A 3 -27.40 14.03 -29.38
N GLU A 4 -26.85 15.18 -29.76
CA GLU A 4 -25.45 15.35 -30.17
C GLU A 4 -24.57 15.43 -28.92
N PHE A 5 -24.45 14.33 -28.17
CA PHE A 5 -23.74 14.33 -26.86
C PHE A 5 -22.74 13.18 -26.67
N LEU A 6 -22.52 12.34 -27.67
CA LEU A 6 -21.61 11.19 -27.57
C LEU A 6 -20.17 11.45 -28.06
N LYS A 7 -19.78 12.72 -28.24
CA LYS A 7 -18.45 13.10 -28.76
C LYS A 7 -17.59 13.95 -27.81
N ARG A 8 -17.91 14.00 -26.51
CA ARG A 8 -17.20 14.89 -25.56
C ARG A 8 -17.00 14.32 -24.15
N LEU A 9 -16.73 13.02 -24.02
CA LEU A 9 -16.37 12.41 -22.72
C LEU A 9 -15.15 11.47 -22.79
N GLU A 10 -14.30 11.57 -23.83
CA GLU A 10 -13.07 10.77 -23.95
C GLU A 10 -11.87 11.31 -23.15
N GLY A 11 -12.07 12.20 -22.17
CA GLY A 11 -10.95 12.89 -21.53
C GLY A 11 -11.04 13.13 -20.03
N TYR A 12 -12.12 12.73 -19.36
CA TYR A 12 -12.22 12.93 -17.92
C TYR A 12 -11.86 11.65 -17.17
N VAL A 13 -10.56 11.50 -16.88
CA VAL A 13 -10.07 10.60 -15.83
C VAL A 13 -10.03 11.43 -14.56
N PRO A 14 -10.88 11.14 -13.56
CA PRO A 14 -10.84 11.86 -12.30
C PRO A 14 -9.47 11.73 -11.63
N GLU A 15 -9.02 12.75 -10.91
CA GLU A 15 -7.68 12.77 -10.28
C GLU A 15 -7.44 11.60 -9.30
N HIS A 16 -8.52 10.99 -8.77
CA HIS A 16 -8.48 9.80 -7.93
C HIS A 16 -8.22 8.48 -8.69
N VAL A 17 -8.22 8.50 -10.02
CA VAL A 17 -7.95 7.35 -10.92
C VAL A 17 -6.62 7.53 -11.65
N ARG A 18 -5.75 8.44 -11.21
CA ARG A 18 -4.35 8.37 -11.58
C ARG A 18 -3.70 7.35 -10.65
N PRO A 19 -3.37 6.12 -11.10
CA PRO A 19 -2.30 5.41 -10.42
C PRO A 19 -1.10 6.34 -10.59
N VAL A 20 -0.66 6.96 -9.49
CA VAL A 20 0.61 7.66 -9.47
C VAL A 20 1.64 6.57 -9.75
N THR A 21 2.00 6.39 -11.02
CA THR A 21 3.16 5.64 -11.47
C THR A 21 4.42 6.44 -11.12
N ARG A 22 4.56 6.85 -9.87
CA ARG A 22 5.82 6.55 -9.21
C ARG A 22 5.61 5.10 -8.83
N ALA A 23 6.35 4.19 -9.46
CA ALA A 23 6.63 2.93 -8.77
C ALA A 23 6.95 3.35 -7.33
N PRO A 24 6.18 2.94 -6.30
CA PRO A 24 6.61 3.20 -4.95
C PRO A 24 8.03 2.68 -4.95
N GLU A 25 9.01 3.55 -4.64
CA GLU A 25 10.37 3.09 -4.40
C GLU A 25 10.19 1.85 -3.55
N LYS A 26 10.42 0.68 -4.13
CA LYS A 26 10.12 -0.58 -3.49
C LYS A 26 11.19 -0.66 -2.43
N ILE A 27 10.91 -0.06 -1.27
CA ILE A 27 11.72 -0.16 -0.09
C ILE A 27 11.89 -1.66 0.08
N ALA A 28 13.12 -2.14 0.04
CA ALA A 28 13.36 -3.56 0.14
C ALA A 28 12.69 -4.04 1.44
N PRO A 29 12.06 -5.22 1.49
CA PRO A 29 11.34 -5.67 2.71
C PRO A 29 12.20 -5.60 3.98
N VAL A 30 13.52 -5.78 3.84
CA VAL A 30 14.51 -5.63 4.90
C VAL A 30 14.66 -4.17 5.37
N GLU A 31 14.72 -3.23 4.44
CA GLU A 31 14.79 -1.78 4.74
C GLU A 31 13.47 -1.30 5.36
N LEU A 32 12.34 -1.85 4.93
CA LEU A 32 11.03 -1.50 5.48
C LEU A 32 10.91 -1.98 6.93
N LYS A 33 11.36 -3.19 7.24
CA LYS A 33 11.35 -3.70 8.62
C LYS A 33 12.23 -2.84 9.53
N ALA A 34 13.43 -2.48 9.08
CA ALA A 34 14.31 -1.58 9.82
C ALA A 34 13.66 -0.21 10.07
N ALA A 35 13.04 0.41 9.06
CA ALA A 35 12.38 1.69 9.22
C ALA A 35 11.13 1.64 10.12
N ILE A 36 10.39 0.52 10.10
CA ILE A 36 9.28 0.27 11.02
C ILE A 36 9.77 0.15 12.46
N ASP A 37 10.89 -0.54 12.68
CA ASP A 37 11.49 -0.69 14.01
C ASP A 37 12.04 0.65 14.52
N ASP A 38 12.69 1.44 13.66
CA ASP A 38 13.15 2.81 13.97
C ASP A 38 11.98 3.76 14.29
N ALA A 39 10.83 3.58 13.64
CA ALA A 39 9.61 4.32 13.91
C ALA A 39 8.84 3.81 15.15
N ASN A 40 9.35 2.79 15.85
CA ASN A 40 8.69 2.14 16.98
C ASN A 40 7.29 1.60 16.64
N LEU A 41 7.11 1.13 15.39
CA LEU A 41 5.87 0.55 14.86
C LEU A 41 5.88 -0.99 14.86
N THR A 42 6.84 -1.61 15.52
CA THR A 42 6.97 -3.07 15.64
C THR A 42 5.72 -3.72 16.24
N GLU A 43 5.09 -3.10 17.24
CA GLU A 43 3.85 -3.60 17.82
C GLU A 43 2.71 -3.61 16.79
N MET A 44 2.60 -2.57 15.96
CA MET A 44 1.60 -2.53 14.90
C MET A 44 1.86 -3.58 13.81
N TRP A 45 3.13 -3.81 13.48
CA TRP A 45 3.55 -4.87 12.55
C TRP A 45 3.07 -6.25 13.03
N ASP A 46 3.37 -6.59 14.29
CA ASP A 46 3.02 -7.90 14.87
C ASP A 46 1.51 -8.04 15.08
N MET A 47 0.84 -6.95 15.47
CA MET A 47 -0.61 -6.91 15.62
C MET A 47 -1.32 -7.16 14.29
N ILE A 48 -0.90 -6.51 13.21
CA ILE A 48 -1.51 -6.70 11.88
C ILE A 48 -1.28 -8.13 11.38
N LEU A 49 -0.07 -8.68 11.53
CA LEU A 49 0.20 -10.07 11.16
C LEU A 49 -0.70 -11.06 11.93
N THR A 50 -0.88 -10.83 13.22
CA THR A 50 -1.68 -11.73 14.06
C THR A 50 -3.18 -11.59 13.76
N LEU A 51 -3.70 -10.37 13.65
CA LEU A 51 -5.14 -10.12 13.50
C LEU A 51 -5.64 -10.38 12.08
N ASP A 52 -4.92 -9.90 11.07
CA ASP A 52 -5.41 -9.93 9.68
C ASP A 52 -4.95 -11.20 8.96
N TYR A 53 -3.81 -11.75 9.36
CA TYR A 53 -3.18 -12.88 8.68
C TYR A 53 -3.04 -14.14 9.55
N SER A 54 -3.30 -14.07 10.86
CA SER A 54 -3.17 -15.20 11.80
C SER A 54 -1.79 -15.87 11.81
N VAL A 55 -0.74 -15.11 11.52
CA VAL A 55 0.66 -15.57 11.54
C VAL A 55 1.51 -14.64 12.40
N SER A 56 2.71 -15.09 12.76
CA SER A 56 3.68 -14.27 13.51
C SER A 56 4.84 -13.80 12.63
N ASP A 57 5.02 -14.39 11.44
CA ASP A 57 6.11 -14.05 10.53
C ASP A 57 5.56 -13.80 9.11
N PRO A 58 5.95 -12.71 8.42
CA PRO A 58 5.54 -12.46 7.03
C PRO A 58 6.03 -13.52 6.04
N THR A 59 7.04 -14.33 6.40
CA THR A 59 7.51 -15.46 5.59
C THR A 59 6.52 -16.63 5.55
N ASP A 60 5.64 -16.73 6.53
CA ASP A 60 4.53 -17.70 6.56
C ASP A 60 3.38 -17.30 5.62
N LEU A 61 3.39 -16.07 5.11
CA LEU A 61 2.40 -15.59 4.14
C LEU A 61 2.70 -16.11 2.73
N SER A 62 1.63 -16.34 1.96
CA SER A 62 1.75 -16.47 0.51
C SER A 62 2.37 -15.21 -0.10
N PRO A 63 3.07 -15.32 -1.24
CA PRO A 63 3.72 -14.15 -1.86
C PRO A 63 2.79 -12.96 -2.08
N GLU A 64 1.55 -13.23 -2.51
CA GLU A 64 0.52 -12.21 -2.76
C GLU A 64 0.14 -11.46 -1.47
N ARG A 65 -0.09 -12.19 -0.37
CA ARG A 65 -0.44 -11.61 0.93
C ARG A 65 0.73 -10.89 1.58
N ARG A 66 1.95 -11.40 1.36
CA ARG A 66 3.18 -10.74 1.83
C ARG A 66 3.36 -9.38 1.16
N ASP A 67 3.18 -9.31 -0.15
CA ASP A 67 3.27 -8.06 -0.89
C ASP A 67 2.20 -7.06 -0.45
N GLU A 68 0.98 -7.52 -0.20
CA GLU A 68 -0.10 -6.71 0.37
C GLU A 68 0.26 -6.17 1.75
N PHE A 69 0.71 -7.03 2.67
CA PHE A 69 1.11 -6.65 4.02
C PHE A 69 2.24 -5.61 4.00
N LEU A 70 3.28 -5.83 3.20
CA LEU A 70 4.39 -4.89 3.06
C LEU A 70 3.93 -3.54 2.49
N ASN A 71 2.94 -3.54 1.57
CA ASN A 71 2.37 -2.31 1.06
C ASN A 71 1.62 -1.53 2.16
N VAL A 72 0.84 -2.22 2.99
CA VAL A 72 0.17 -1.60 4.16
C VAL A 72 1.20 -1.01 5.12
N MET A 73 2.25 -1.75 5.46
CA MET A 73 3.31 -1.25 6.34
C MET A 73 4.06 -0.06 5.75
N SER A 74 4.30 -0.04 4.43
CA SER A 74 4.88 1.13 3.75
C SER A 74 3.96 2.35 3.82
N LEU A 75 2.64 2.17 3.70
CA LEU A 75 1.67 3.27 3.84
C LEU A 75 1.62 3.79 5.28
N LEU A 76 1.64 2.90 6.27
CA LEU A 76 1.69 3.28 7.68
C LEU A 76 2.95 4.07 7.98
N LEU A 77 4.12 3.57 7.59
CA LEU A 77 5.39 4.27 7.81
C LEU A 77 5.37 5.69 7.22
N LYS A 78 4.90 5.85 5.98
CA LYS A 78 4.75 7.17 5.32
C LYS A 78 3.75 8.10 6.02
N ALA A 79 2.76 7.56 6.70
CA ALA A 79 1.79 8.36 7.45
C ALA A 79 2.37 8.86 8.78
N PHE A 80 3.33 8.13 9.35
CA PHE A 80 4.04 8.50 10.57
C PHE A 80 5.26 9.41 10.30
N ASP A 81 5.92 9.25 9.15
CA ASP A 81 7.03 10.09 8.69
C ASP A 81 6.50 11.42 8.15
N ARG A 82 6.45 12.43 9.03
CA ARG A 82 5.73 13.71 8.84
C ARG A 82 6.64 14.86 8.45
#